data_AF-A0AAV6I7X7-F1
#
_entry.id   AF-A0AAV6I7X7-F1
#
_cell.length_a   1.000
_cell.length_b   1.000
_cell.length_c   1.000
_cell.angle_alpha   90.00
_cell.angle_beta   90.00
_cell.angle_gamma   90.00
#
_symmetry.space_group_name_H-M   'P 1'
#
loop_
_entity.id
_entity.type
_entity.pdbx_description
1 polymer ?
#
loop_
_entity_poly.entity_id
_entity_poly.type
_entity_poly.pdbx_seq_one_letter_code
_entity_poly.pdbx_strand_id
1 'polypeptide(L)'
;MKLKARHGGSYVFTMTTSSNHEEVESLVKNLSRNANKIYHLSGTQKFELPKQEVRIAEVFQAVEKAKRRFMVQAWGLADTTLEDVFIKVAHGAEAFNVLS
;
A
#
# COMPACT_ATOMS: atom_id res chain seq x y z
N MET A 1 -7.95 10.06 21.27
CA MET A 1 -7.96 9.37 19.95
C MET A 1 -6.79 9.82 19.06
N LYS A 2 -5.53 9.58 19.43
CA LYS A 2 -4.35 9.97 18.61
C LYS A 2 -3.78 8.82 17.74
N LEU A 3 -4.13 7.56 18.05
CA LEU A 3 -3.53 6.38 17.40
C LEU A 3 -4.21 6.02 16.06
N LYS A 4 -5.53 6.22 15.94
CA LYS A 4 -6.25 6.10 14.65
C LYS A 4 -5.74 7.09 13.60
N ALA A 5 -5.34 8.30 14.01
CA ALA A 5 -4.85 9.33 13.09
C ALA A 5 -3.47 9.00 12.48
N ARG A 6 -2.64 8.19 13.15
CA ARG A 6 -1.31 7.82 12.67
C ARG A 6 -1.28 6.55 11.79
N HIS A 7 -2.29 5.69 11.89
CA HIS A 7 -2.30 4.39 11.19
C HIS A 7 -3.59 4.09 10.39
N GLY A 8 -4.69 4.80 10.62
CA GLY A 8 -5.94 4.74 9.82
C GLY A 8 -5.97 5.70 8.62
N GLY A 9 -4.86 6.42 8.40
CA GLY A 9 -4.71 7.46 7.39
C GLY A 9 -4.22 6.97 6.03
N SER A 10 -4.18 5.65 5.79
CA SER A 10 -3.65 5.06 4.56
C SER A 10 -4.65 4.11 3.90
N TYR A 11 -4.59 4.02 2.59
CA TYR A 11 -5.12 2.88 1.85
C TYR A 11 -4.06 1.79 1.74
N VAL A 12 -4.51 0.55 1.72
CA VAL A 12 -3.73 -0.61 1.32
C VAL A 12 -4.03 -0.90 -0.14
N PHE A 13 -3.02 -0.74 -1.00
CA PHE A 13 -3.10 -1.10 -2.41
C PHE A 13 -2.35 -2.41 -2.65
N THR A 14 -3.00 -3.35 -3.33
CA THR A 14 -2.40 -4.63 -3.72
C THR A 14 -2.53 -4.82 -5.22
N MET A 15 -1.47 -5.29 -5.88
CA MET A 15 -1.52 -5.67 -7.29
C MET A 15 -0.68 -6.92 -7.55
N THR A 16 -1.23 -7.84 -8.32
CA THR A 16 -0.58 -9.09 -8.73
C THR A 16 -0.33 -9.06 -10.24
N THR A 17 0.93 -9.26 -10.63
CA THR A 17 1.37 -9.32 -12.03
C THR A 17 2.31 -10.52 -12.24
N SER A 18 2.49 -10.95 -13.48
CA SER A 18 3.38 -12.07 -13.82
C SER A 18 4.86 -11.71 -13.76
N SER A 19 5.24 -10.50 -14.19
CA SER A 19 6.66 -10.08 -14.32
C SER A 19 6.88 -8.57 -14.25
N ASN A 20 5.82 -7.76 -14.24
CA ASN A 20 5.91 -6.29 -14.38
C ASN A 20 6.12 -5.59 -13.04
N HIS A 21 7.16 -6.01 -12.31
CA HIS A 21 7.36 -5.57 -10.94
C HIS A 21 7.73 -4.08 -10.86
N GLU A 22 8.62 -3.62 -11.74
CA GLU A 22 9.07 -2.23 -11.77
C GLU A 22 7.96 -1.26 -12.20
N GLU A 23 7.08 -1.70 -13.12
CA GLU A 23 5.96 -0.89 -13.59
C GLU A 23 4.89 -0.71 -12.50
N VAL A 24 4.69 -1.72 -11.66
CA VAL A 24 3.84 -1.60 -10.46
C VAL A 24 4.41 -0.53 -9.52
N GLU A 25 5.71 -0.56 -9.27
CA GLU A 25 6.36 0.42 -8.38
C GLU A 25 6.31 1.83 -8.95
N SER A 26 6.50 1.98 -10.26
CA SER A 26 6.36 3.26 -10.95
C SER A 26 4.93 3.79 -10.86
N LEU A 27 3.92 2.93 -11.08
CA LEU A 27 2.52 3.28 -10.92
C LEU A 27 2.22 3.80 -9.51
N VAL A 28 2.68 3.08 -8.49
CA VAL A 28 2.46 3.43 -7.08
C VAL A 28 3.16 4.74 -6.73
N LYS A 29 4.40 4.94 -7.17
CA LYS A 29 5.14 6.20 -6.95
C LYS A 29 4.48 7.41 -7.61
N ASN A 30 3.81 7.20 -8.74
CA ASN A 30 3.03 8.25 -9.42
C ASN A 30 1.73 8.59 -8.67
N LEU A 31 1.13 7.61 -8.00
CA LEU A 31 -0.04 7.84 -7.13
C LEU A 31 0.37 8.56 -5.83
N SER A 32 1.47 8.16 -5.22
CA SER A 32 1.96 8.75 -3.98
C SER A 32 3.47 8.58 -3.86
N ARG A 33 4.19 9.69 -3.70
CA ARG A 33 5.64 9.65 -3.49
C ARG A 33 6.00 9.06 -2.13
N ASN A 34 5.11 9.18 -1.15
CA ASN A 34 5.28 8.64 0.20
C ASN A 34 4.65 7.25 0.36
N ALA A 35 4.44 6.52 -0.74
CA ALA A 35 3.97 5.15 -0.68
C ALA A 35 5.01 4.24 -0.03
N ASN A 36 4.57 3.41 0.91
CA ASN A 36 5.43 2.43 1.57
C ASN A 36 5.15 1.03 1.03
N LYS A 37 6.16 0.32 0.53
CA LYS A 37 6.01 -1.09 0.13
C LYS A 37 6.04 -1.96 1.38
N ILE A 38 4.96 -2.72 1.60
CA ILE A 38 4.90 -3.70 2.69
C ILE A 38 5.66 -4.96 2.28
N TYR A 39 5.36 -5.51 1.10
CA TYR A 39 6.06 -6.68 0.57
C TYR A 39 5.94 -6.80 -0.95
N HIS A 40 6.79 -7.67 -1.49
CA HIS A 40 6.66 -8.28 -2.81
C HIS A 40 6.83 -9.79 -2.66
N LEU A 41 5.77 -10.57 -2.93
CA LEU A 41 5.77 -12.02 -2.80
C LEU A 41 4.96 -12.66 -3.92
N SER A 42 5.55 -13.60 -4.66
CA SER A 42 4.89 -14.39 -5.71
C SER A 42 4.10 -13.53 -6.70
N GLY A 43 4.74 -12.47 -7.23
CA GLY A 43 4.12 -11.53 -8.18
C GLY A 43 3.13 -10.55 -7.58
N THR A 44 2.79 -10.68 -6.29
CA THR A 44 1.91 -9.76 -5.58
C THR A 44 2.72 -8.72 -4.82
N GLN A 45 2.44 -7.45 -5.07
CA GLN A 45 3.01 -6.34 -4.33
C GLN A 45 1.92 -5.65 -3.52
N LYS A 46 2.23 -5.36 -2.25
CA LYS A 46 1.34 -4.67 -1.31
C LYS A 46 1.99 -3.38 -0.84
N PHE A 47 1.22 -2.30 -0.89
CA PHE A 47 1.67 -0.95 -0.54
C PHE A 47 0.69 -0.28 0.40
N GLU A 48 1.21 0.67 1.18
CA GLU A 48 0.41 1.64 1.89
C GLU A 48 0.53 3.00 1.22
N LEU A 49 -0.61 3.62 0.97
CA LEU A 49 -0.75 4.90 0.31
C LEU A 49 -1.36 5.89 1.29
N PRO A 50 -0.70 7.01 1.63
CA PRO A 50 -1.31 8.07 2.44
C PRO A 50 -2.57 8.60 1.76
N LYS A 51 -3.71 8.56 2.46
CA LYS A 51 -5.01 9.01 1.92
C LYS A 51 -5.00 10.49 1.53
N GLN A 52 -4.16 11.30 2.17
CA GLN A 52 -4.00 12.71 1.86
C GLN A 52 -3.34 12.97 0.50
N GLU A 53 -2.61 11.98 -0.05
CA GLU A 53 -1.92 12.07 -1.34
C GLU A 53 -2.69 11.39 -2.47
N VAL A 54 -3.71 10.59 -2.16
CA VAL A 54 -4.34 9.69 -3.14
C VAL A 54 -5.84 9.86 -3.18
N ARG A 55 -6.37 10.17 -4.37
CA ARG A 55 -7.81 10.08 -4.65
C ARG A 55 -8.14 8.69 -5.18
N ILE A 56 -9.21 8.05 -4.67
CA ILE A 56 -9.66 6.73 -5.14
C ILE A 56 -9.83 6.70 -6.67
N ALA A 57 -10.42 7.75 -7.26
CA ALA A 57 -10.62 7.84 -8.70
C ALA A 57 -9.30 7.77 -9.51
N GLU A 58 -8.20 8.32 -8.97
CA GLU A 58 -6.88 8.28 -9.60
C GLU A 58 -6.30 6.86 -9.55
N VAL A 59 -6.54 6.12 -8.47
CA VAL A 59 -6.15 4.69 -8.37
C VAL A 59 -6.85 3.88 -9.44
N PHE A 60 -8.17 4.01 -9.58
CA PHE A 60 -8.92 3.32 -10.65
C PHE A 60 -8.37 3.68 -12.02
N GLN A 61 -8.15 4.97 -12.30
CA GLN A 61 -7.62 5.41 -13.59
C GLN A 61 -6.21 4.85 -13.87
N ALA A 62 -5.34 4.82 -12.85
CA ALA A 62 -3.99 4.28 -12.95
C ALA A 62 -4.00 2.78 -13.24
N VAL A 63 -4.87 2.01 -12.57
CA VAL A 63 -5.01 0.58 -12.82
C VAL A 63 -5.57 0.30 -14.22
N GLU A 64 -6.56 1.07 -14.68
CA GLU A 64 -7.08 0.93 -16.05
C GLU A 64 -6.00 1.24 -17.10
N LYS A 65 -5.12 2.22 -16.84
CA LYS A 65 -3.94 2.48 -17.68
C LYS A 65 -2.95 1.32 -17.64
N ALA A 66 -2.69 0.72 -16.48
CA ALA A 66 -1.80 -0.42 -16.32
C ALA A 66 -2.28 -1.66 -17.09
N LYS A 67 -3.58 -1.99 -16.99
CA LYS A 67 -4.20 -3.12 -17.71
C LYS A 67 -4.03 -3.05 -19.22
N ARG A 68 -3.90 -1.85 -19.80
CA ARG A 68 -3.62 -1.67 -21.24
C ARG A 68 -2.14 -1.85 -21.61
N ARG A 69 -1.24 -1.82 -20.63
CA ARG A 69 0.21 -1.91 -20.82
C ARG A 69 0.76 -3.29 -20.50
N PHE A 70 0.18 -3.99 -19.52
CA PHE A 70 0.60 -5.31 -19.10
C PHE A 70 -0.55 -6.09 -18.41
N MET A 71 -0.35 -7.40 -18.24
CA MET A 71 -1.32 -8.29 -17.60
C MET A 71 -1.39 -8.04 -16.09
N VAL A 72 -2.49 -7.44 -15.63
CA VAL A 72 -2.85 -7.37 -14.21
C VAL A 72 -3.72 -8.57 -13.88
N GLN A 73 -3.21 -9.48 -13.03
CA GLN A 73 -3.93 -10.71 -12.65
C GLN A 73 -4.98 -10.43 -11.58
N ALA A 74 -4.64 -9.61 -10.59
CA ALA A 74 -5.54 -9.18 -9.53
C ALA A 74 -5.11 -7.81 -9.00
N TRP A 75 -6.04 -7.05 -8.45
CA TRP A 75 -5.72 -5.84 -7.69
C TRP A 75 -6.82 -5.52 -6.68
N GLY A 76 -6.50 -4.72 -5.68
CA GLY A 76 -7.45 -4.26 -4.68
C GLY A 76 -6.98 -2.98 -3.98
N LEU A 77 -7.95 -2.23 -3.46
CA LEU A 77 -7.74 -1.06 -2.61
C LEU A 77 -8.65 -1.20 -1.39
N ALA A 78 -8.07 -1.16 -0.20
CA ALA A 78 -8.79 -1.27 1.07
C ALA A 78 -8.36 -0.16 2.03
N ASP A 79 -9.21 0.17 2.99
CA ASP A 79 -8.78 0.94 4.17
C ASP A 79 -7.86 0.09 5.06
N THR A 80 -6.90 0.70 5.75
CA THR A 80 -6.21 0.02 6.85
C THR A 80 -7.19 -0.28 7.98
N THR A 81 -7.19 -1.51 8.49
CA THR A 81 -8.10 -1.91 9.57
C THR A 81 -7.51 -1.58 10.94
N LEU A 82 -8.34 -1.65 11.99
CA LEU A 82 -7.86 -1.48 13.38
C LEU A 82 -6.89 -2.59 13.79
N GLU A 83 -7.06 -3.79 13.26
CA GLU A 83 -6.16 -4.93 13.44
C GLU A 83 -4.79 -4.63 12.82
N ASP A 84 -4.75 -4.09 11.59
CA ASP A 84 -3.49 -3.63 10.95
C ASP A 84 -2.79 -2.56 11.80
N VAL A 85 -3.55 -1.62 12.36
CA VAL A 85 -3.02 -0.60 13.28
C VAL A 85 -2.46 -1.25 14.55
N PHE A 86 -3.17 -2.21 15.14
CA PHE A 86 -2.78 -2.85 16.39
C PHE A 86 -1.48 -3.64 16.24
N ILE A 87 -1.37 -4.45 15.17
CA ILE A 87 -0.14 -5.22 14.85
C ILE A 87 1.06 -4.28 14.72
N LYS A 88 0.91 -3.15 14.00
CA LYS A 88 1.98 -2.17 13.84
C LYS A 88 2.41 -1.53 15.14
N VAL A 89 1.46 -1.18 16.00
CA VAL A 89 1.73 -0.57 17.30
C VAL A 89 2.44 -1.56 18.22
N ALA A 90 2.03 -2.83 18.22
CA ALA A 90 2.68 -3.88 19.00
C ALA A 90 4.14 -4.07 18.57
N HIS A 91 4.40 -4.23 17.26
CA HIS A 91 5.77 -4.35 16.76
C HIS A 91 6.63 -3.10 17.04
N GLY A 92 6.05 -1.90 16.94
CA GLY A 92 6.75 -0.65 17.28
C GLY A 92 7.10 -0.54 18.76
N ALA A 93 6.25 -1.05 19.66
CA ALA A 93 6.50 -1.07 21.09
C ALA A 93 7.59 -2.09 21.47
N GLU A 94 7.61 -3.27 20.84
CA GLU A 94 8.67 -4.25 21.04
C GLU A 94 10.04 -3.73 20.58
N ALA A 95 10.10 -3.05 19.43
CA ALA A 95 11.34 -2.46 18.93
C ALA A 95 11.90 -1.36 19.86
N PHE A 96 11.04 -0.62 20.56
CA PHE A 96 11.45 0.38 21.55
C PHE A 96 12.03 -0.26 22.83
N ASN A 97 11.48 -1.41 23.24
CA ASN A 97 11.90 -2.12 24.43
C ASN A 97 13.25 -2.84 24.28
N VAL A 98 13.62 -3.24 23.07
CA VAL A 98 14.93 -3.89 22.78
C VAL A 98 16.07 -2.87 22.72
N LEU A 99 15.77 -1.60 22.53
CA LEU A 99 16.75 -0.50 22.44
C LEU A 99 16.85 0.34 23.73
N SER A 100 16.14 -0.03 24.79
CA SER A 100 16.13 0.64 26.09
C SER A 100 16.92 -0.12 27.16
#